data_AF-A0A0E0G164-F1
#
_entry.id   AF-A0A0E0G164-F1
#
_cell.length_a   1.000
_cell.length_b   1.000
_cell.length_c   1.000
_cell.angle_alpha   90.00
_cell.angle_beta   90.00
_cell.angle_gamma   90.00
#
_symmetry.space_group_name_H-M   'P 1'
#
loop_
_entity.id
_entity.type
_entity.pdbx_description
1 polymer ?
#
loop_
_entity_poly.entity_id
_entity_poly.type
_entity_poly.pdbx_seq_one_letter_code
_entity_poly.pdbx_strand_id
1 'polypeptide(L)'
;MTYGDGGMHILISTTTNGTYSFDTASSAWSKAGDWELPFRGRAEHVPEHGLWFGISDMDGTILGAWNLSSAFQQPQPPVASLQVKGFSVESHSDDRRRRELEVYASQVVHLGGGKLCVAKMFSVDRRERGEINFAMLTGVEVVRGRGGKLRVVKHKSRRYNFGQDYTPDYLL
;
A
#
# COMPACT_ATOMS: atom_id res chain seq x y z
N MET A 1 -11.00 33.25 6.05
CA MET A 1 -11.80 32.34 5.20
C MET A 1 -11.25 32.40 3.79
N THR A 2 -10.70 31.29 3.30
CA THR A 2 -10.36 31.09 1.89
C THR A 2 -10.84 29.70 1.53
N TYR A 3 -12.00 29.62 0.91
CA TYR A 3 -12.55 28.40 0.33
C TYR A 3 -11.73 28.07 -0.92
N GLY A 4 -10.98 26.98 -0.86
CA GLY A 4 -10.59 26.22 -2.03
C GLY A 4 -11.59 25.08 -2.17
N ASP A 5 -12.43 25.17 -3.20
CA ASP A 5 -13.39 24.16 -3.62
C ASP A 5 -12.66 22.88 -4.06
N GLY A 6 -12.25 22.07 -3.09
CA GLY A 6 -11.61 20.78 -3.31
C GLY A 6 -12.57 19.69 -2.88
N GLY A 7 -13.50 19.31 -3.75
CA GLY A 7 -14.36 18.15 -3.55
C GLY A 7 -13.50 16.96 -3.12
N MET A 8 -13.77 16.43 -1.93
CA MET A 8 -13.07 15.24 -1.45
C MET A 8 -13.65 14.06 -2.22
N HIS A 9 -12.91 13.59 -3.22
CA HIS A 9 -13.33 12.44 -4.03
C HIS A 9 -12.79 11.14 -3.44
N ILE A 10 -13.62 10.10 -3.46
CA ILE A 10 -13.20 8.73 -3.17
C ILE A 10 -13.14 7.98 -4.50
N LEU A 11 -11.97 7.44 -4.83
CA LEU A 11 -11.80 6.58 -6.00
C LEU A 11 -11.89 5.12 -5.60
N ILE A 12 -12.69 4.35 -6.34
CA ILE A 12 -12.80 2.90 -6.20
C ILE A 12 -12.71 2.28 -7.57
N SER A 13 -11.88 1.25 -7.73
CA SER A 13 -11.82 0.44 -8.93
C SER A 13 -12.14 -1.01 -8.62
N THR A 14 -12.83 -1.68 -9.53
CA THR A 14 -13.02 -3.13 -9.47
C THR A 14 -12.47 -3.76 -10.74
N THR A 15 -11.94 -4.98 -10.59
CA THR A 15 -11.54 -5.78 -11.75
C THR A 15 -12.71 -5.87 -12.72
N THR A 16 -12.47 -5.53 -13.98
CA THR A 16 -13.45 -5.53 -15.11
C THR A 16 -14.40 -4.34 -15.25
N ASN A 17 -14.75 -3.58 -14.21
CA ASN A 17 -15.73 -2.48 -14.33
C ASN A 17 -15.09 -1.08 -14.44
N GLY A 18 -13.78 -0.99 -14.26
CA GLY A 18 -13.04 0.27 -14.28
C GLY A 18 -13.07 1.02 -12.95
N THR A 19 -12.83 2.32 -13.00
CA THR A 19 -12.74 3.20 -11.84
C THR A 19 -13.94 4.13 -11.76
N TYR A 20 -14.48 4.27 -10.56
CA TYR A 20 -15.57 5.16 -10.20
C TYR A 20 -15.07 6.20 -9.18
N SER A 21 -15.63 7.41 -9.29
CA SER A 21 -15.43 8.48 -8.34
C SER A 21 -16.71 8.75 -7.59
N PHE A 22 -16.62 8.84 -6.27
CA PHE A 22 -17.67 9.37 -5.42
C PHE A 22 -17.28 10.79 -5.02
N ASP A 23 -18.09 11.76 -5.40
CA ASP A 23 -18.00 13.11 -4.88
C ASP A 23 -18.74 13.20 -3.55
N THR A 24 -18.01 13.45 -2.47
CA THR A 24 -18.59 13.56 -1.13
C THR A 24 -19.43 14.82 -0.94
N ALA A 25 -19.21 15.87 -1.73
CA ALA A 25 -19.98 17.11 -1.63
C ALA A 25 -21.38 16.94 -2.22
N SER A 26 -21.46 16.38 -3.43
CA SER A 26 -22.74 16.09 -4.10
C SER A 26 -23.35 14.73 -3.70
N SER A 27 -22.60 13.89 -2.97
CA SER A 27 -22.98 12.51 -2.65
C SER A 27 -23.33 11.68 -3.90
N ALA A 28 -22.63 11.92 -5.01
CA ALA A 28 -22.92 11.33 -6.31
C ALA A 28 -21.77 10.47 -6.82
N TRP A 29 -22.12 9.40 -7.55
CA TRP A 29 -21.17 8.52 -8.24
C TRP A 29 -21.06 8.90 -9.71
N SER A 30 -19.84 8.86 -10.23
CA SER A 30 -19.56 8.96 -11.67
C SER A 30 -18.48 7.96 -12.07
N LYS A 31 -18.47 7.54 -13.34
CA LYS A 31 -17.41 6.69 -13.87
C LYS A 31 -16.20 7.56 -14.23
N ALA A 32 -15.06 7.29 -13.61
CA ALA A 32 -13.81 8.01 -13.87
C ALA A 32 -13.09 7.46 -15.11
N GLY A 33 -13.24 6.17 -15.41
CA GLY A 33 -12.77 5.59 -16.67
C GLY A 33 -12.74 4.06 -16.70
N ASP A 34 -12.48 3.50 -17.88
CA ASP A 34 -12.34 2.07 -18.15
C ASP A 34 -10.93 1.56 -17.83
N TRP A 35 -10.40 1.97 -16.69
CA TRP A 35 -9.08 1.59 -16.19
C TRP A 35 -9.17 1.31 -14.69
N GLU A 36 -8.20 0.57 -14.15
CA GLU A 36 -8.13 0.18 -12.74
C GLU A 36 -7.08 1.02 -12.00
N LEU A 37 -7.26 1.21 -10.70
CA LEU A 37 -6.27 1.90 -9.89
C LEU A 37 -4.96 1.07 -9.88
N PRO A 38 -3.79 1.72 -9.95
CA PRO A 38 -2.50 1.03 -10.13
C PRO A 38 -1.95 0.40 -8.83
N PHE A 39 -2.80 0.20 -7.83
CA PHE A 39 -2.43 -0.33 -6.51
C PHE A 39 -3.50 -1.26 -5.95
N ARG A 40 -3.06 -2.21 -5.12
CA ARG A 40 -3.93 -3.14 -4.39
C ARG A 40 -4.38 -2.57 -3.07
N GLY A 41 -5.64 -2.84 -2.72
CA GLY A 41 -6.21 -2.39 -1.46
C GLY A 41 -6.30 -0.88 -1.39
N ARG A 42 -5.83 -0.30 -0.28
CA ARG A 42 -5.88 1.14 -0.02
C ARG A 42 -4.54 1.80 -0.28
N ALA A 43 -4.58 3.00 -0.88
CA ALA A 43 -3.46 3.92 -0.86
C ALA A 43 -3.66 4.98 0.25
N GLU A 44 -2.57 5.38 0.90
CA GLU A 44 -2.56 6.39 1.95
C GLU A 44 -2.06 7.73 1.40
N HIS A 45 -2.80 8.80 1.65
CA HIS A 45 -2.38 10.15 1.27
C HIS A 45 -1.29 10.67 2.22
N VAL A 46 -0.18 11.14 1.66
CA VAL A 46 0.91 11.79 2.41
C VAL A 46 0.97 13.27 2.02
N PRO A 47 0.36 14.17 2.81
CA PRO A 47 0.25 15.59 2.49
C PRO A 47 1.59 16.29 2.22
N GLU A 48 2.66 15.87 2.91
CA GLU A 48 4.02 16.41 2.78
C GLU A 48 4.59 16.22 1.36
N HIS A 49 4.00 15.31 0.58
CA HIS A 49 4.40 15.04 -0.79
C HIS A 49 3.29 15.27 -1.81
N GLY A 50 2.03 15.44 -1.37
CA GLY A 50 0.87 15.55 -2.25
C GLY A 50 0.65 14.31 -3.11
N LEU A 51 1.00 13.13 -2.58
CA LEU A 51 0.94 11.86 -3.29
C LEU A 51 0.25 10.79 -2.44
N TRP A 52 -0.30 9.79 -3.13
CA TRP A 52 -0.93 8.62 -2.55
C TRP A 52 0.01 7.43 -2.63
N PHE A 53 0.31 6.81 -1.50
CA PHE A 53 1.27 5.71 -1.38
C PHE A 53 0.54 4.40 -1.16
N GLY A 54 0.89 3.38 -1.95
CA GLY A 54 0.22 2.09 -1.93
C GLY A 54 1.08 0.97 -2.48
N ILE A 55 0.57 -0.26 -2.38
CA ILE A 55 1.24 -1.44 -2.91
C ILE A 55 0.86 -1.62 -4.37
N SER A 56 1.83 -1.70 -5.26
CA SER A 56 1.58 -1.82 -6.71
C SER A 56 0.74 -3.04 -7.04
N ASP A 57 -0.21 -2.88 -7.97
CA ASP A 57 -0.99 -4.01 -8.46
C ASP A 57 -0.19 -4.95 -9.36
N MET A 58 0.80 -4.43 -10.08
CA MET A 58 1.67 -5.25 -10.94
C MET A 58 2.58 -6.18 -10.13
N ASP A 59 2.99 -5.76 -8.94
CA ASP A 59 3.93 -6.50 -8.09
C ASP A 59 3.73 -6.09 -6.64
N GLY A 60 3.23 -7.02 -5.83
CA GLY A 60 2.97 -6.80 -4.41
C GLY A 60 4.20 -6.45 -3.58
N THR A 61 5.42 -6.57 -4.13
CA THR A 61 6.69 -6.20 -3.47
C THR A 61 7.12 -4.74 -3.71
N ILE A 62 6.36 -4.00 -4.52
CA ILE A 62 6.64 -2.60 -4.87
C ILE A 62 5.77 -1.67 -4.04
N LEU A 63 6.42 -0.73 -3.34
CA LEU A 63 5.77 0.48 -2.83
C LEU A 63 5.78 1.53 -3.94
N GLY A 64 4.59 2.00 -4.34
CA GLY A 64 4.43 3.05 -5.33
C GLY A 64 3.84 4.32 -4.73
N ALA A 65 3.99 5.42 -5.47
CA ALA A 65 3.33 6.69 -5.19
C ALA A 65 2.68 7.26 -6.46
N TRP A 66 1.43 7.72 -6.36
CA TRP A 66 0.65 8.22 -7.49
C TRP A 66 0.02 9.57 -7.18
N ASN A 67 -0.08 10.41 -8.22
CA ASN A 67 -0.91 11.60 -8.15
C ASN A 67 -2.33 11.26 -8.61
N LEU A 68 -3.25 11.03 -7.67
CA LEU A 68 -4.63 10.68 -8.02
C LEU A 68 -5.44 11.85 -8.58
N SER A 69 -4.96 13.10 -8.47
CA SER A 69 -5.64 14.22 -9.09
C SER A 69 -5.63 14.13 -10.62
N SER A 70 -4.66 13.41 -11.21
CA SER A 70 -4.58 13.23 -12.67
C SER A 70 -5.72 12.38 -13.22
N ALA A 71 -6.34 11.53 -12.39
CA ALA A 71 -7.49 10.71 -12.78
C ALA A 71 -8.70 11.56 -13.23
N PHE A 72 -8.80 12.80 -12.74
CA PHE A 72 -9.87 13.73 -13.10
C PHE A 72 -9.53 14.61 -14.30
N GLN A 73 -8.27 14.60 -14.75
CA GLN A 73 -7.78 15.43 -15.84
C GLN A 73 -7.75 14.67 -17.17
N GLN A 74 -7.54 13.36 -17.13
CA GLN A 74 -7.36 12.52 -18.31
C GLN A 74 -8.02 11.15 -18.10
N PRO A 75 -8.63 10.55 -19.13
CA PRO A 75 -9.30 9.25 -19.05
C PRO A 75 -8.29 8.09 -19.09
N GLN A 76 -7.25 8.14 -18.26
CA GLN A 76 -6.19 7.14 -18.18
C GLN A 76 -5.74 6.90 -16.73
N PRO A 77 -5.19 5.72 -16.40
CA PRO A 77 -4.77 5.42 -15.05
C PRO A 77 -3.63 6.36 -14.60
N PRO A 78 -3.60 6.76 -13.32
CA PRO A 78 -2.51 7.57 -12.79
C PRO A 78 -1.15 6.91 -13.00
N VAL A 79 -0.19 7.68 -13.52
CA VAL A 79 1.20 7.23 -13.69
C VAL A 79 1.93 7.33 -12.35
N ALA A 80 2.71 6.29 -12.02
CA ALA A 80 3.49 6.28 -10.79
C ALA A 80 4.55 7.39 -10.82
N SER A 81 4.54 8.25 -9.81
CA SER A 81 5.58 9.26 -9.57
C SER A 81 6.85 8.64 -8.96
N LEU A 82 6.70 7.46 -8.35
CA LEU A 82 7.77 6.73 -7.67
C LEU A 82 7.38 5.25 -7.58
N GLN A 83 8.35 4.35 -7.77
CA GLN A 83 8.22 2.93 -7.46
C GLN A 83 9.52 2.41 -6.85
N VAL A 84 9.41 1.69 -5.74
CA VAL A 84 10.55 1.12 -5.02
C VAL A 84 10.28 -0.34 -4.66
N LYS A 85 11.16 -1.23 -5.12
CA LYS A 85 11.18 -2.66 -4.80
C LYS A 85 11.83 -2.92 -3.43
N GLY A 86 11.75 -4.17 -2.98
CA GLY A 86 12.45 -4.62 -1.77
C GLY A 86 11.54 -4.71 -0.54
N PHE A 87 10.22 -4.75 -0.73
CA PHE A 87 9.25 -5.09 0.31
C PHE A 87 8.81 -6.56 0.24
N SER A 88 9.64 -7.43 -0.33
CA SER A 88 9.51 -8.89 -0.24
C SER A 88 10.05 -9.40 1.09
N VAL A 89 9.59 -10.58 1.49
CA VAL A 89 10.27 -11.42 2.49
C VAL A 89 10.99 -12.49 1.71
N GLU A 90 12.32 -12.53 1.81
CA GLU A 90 13.11 -13.60 1.22
C GLU A 90 12.83 -14.89 2.01
N SER A 91 12.25 -15.88 1.34
CA SER A 91 12.23 -17.24 1.86
C SER A 91 13.63 -17.82 1.71
N HIS A 92 14.49 -17.70 2.73
CA HIS A 92 15.74 -18.44 2.79
C HIS A 92 15.46 -19.93 3.09
N SER A 93 14.76 -20.62 2.18
CA SER A 93 14.59 -22.06 2.26
C SER A 93 15.18 -22.70 1.01
N ASP A 94 16.39 -23.23 1.17
CA ASP A 94 16.99 -24.27 0.31
C ASP A 94 16.22 -25.61 0.44
N ASP A 95 15.16 -25.63 1.25
CA ASP A 95 14.37 -26.81 1.56
C ASP A 95 13.34 -27.07 0.45
N ARG A 96 13.49 -28.22 -0.23
CA ARG A 96 12.56 -28.78 -1.22
C ARG A 96 11.14 -29.02 -0.67
N ARG A 97 10.91 -28.81 0.63
CA ARG A 97 9.59 -28.75 1.28
C ARG A 97 9.07 -27.32 1.26
N ARG A 98 8.54 -26.87 0.11
CA ARG A 98 7.80 -25.60 0.01
C ARG A 98 6.76 -25.54 1.14
N ARG A 99 7.00 -24.67 2.13
CA ARG A 99 5.99 -24.20 3.07
C ARG A 99 5.38 -22.98 2.38
N GLU A 100 4.09 -23.03 2.10
CA GLU A 100 3.41 -21.97 1.37
C GLU A 100 3.36 -20.74 2.28
N LEU A 101 4.26 -19.79 2.03
CA LEU A 101 4.23 -18.47 2.67
C LEU A 101 3.27 -17.62 1.85
N GLU A 102 2.07 -17.42 2.37
CA GLU A 102 1.05 -16.64 1.70
C GLU A 102 1.01 -15.22 2.28
N VAL A 103 0.95 -14.21 1.40
CA VAL A 103 0.64 -12.83 1.80
C VAL A 103 -0.85 -12.61 1.61
N TYR A 104 -1.61 -12.63 2.70
CA TYR A 104 -3.07 -12.43 2.62
C TYR A 104 -3.48 -10.96 2.73
N ALA A 105 -2.61 -10.10 3.28
CA ALA A 105 -2.86 -8.65 3.31
C ALA A 105 -1.57 -7.84 3.21
N SER A 106 -1.67 -6.67 2.59
CA SER A 106 -0.62 -5.66 2.58
C SER A 106 -1.25 -4.28 2.76
N GLN A 107 -0.67 -3.46 3.63
CA GLN A 107 -1.17 -2.14 3.97
C GLN A 107 -0.01 -1.16 4.03
N VAL A 108 -0.29 0.10 3.70
CA VAL A 108 0.59 1.23 3.98
C VAL A 108 -0.09 2.05 5.06
N VAL A 109 0.69 2.58 6.01
CA VAL A 109 0.17 3.43 7.08
C VAL A 109 1.02 4.69 7.15
N HIS A 110 0.39 5.86 7.08
CA HIS A 110 1.08 7.14 7.27
C HIS A 110 1.34 7.40 8.75
N LEU A 111 2.60 7.66 9.10
CA LEU A 111 3.07 7.92 10.47
C LEU A 111 3.36 9.40 10.75
N GLY A 112 3.18 10.29 9.76
CA GLY A 112 3.50 11.71 9.84
C GLY A 112 4.93 12.06 9.44
N GLY A 113 5.13 13.26 8.90
CA GLY A 113 6.45 13.79 8.54
C GLY A 113 7.11 13.03 7.39
N GLY A 114 6.32 12.55 6.42
CA GLY A 114 6.81 11.74 5.30
C GLY A 114 7.21 10.31 5.66
N LYS A 115 6.91 9.86 6.89
CA LYS A 115 7.20 8.49 7.34
C LYS A 115 5.99 7.59 7.12
N LEU A 116 6.27 6.38 6.68
CA LEU A 116 5.29 5.34 6.37
C LEU A 116 5.68 4.04 7.07
N CYS A 117 4.70 3.20 7.37
CA CYS A 117 4.90 1.80 7.68
C CYS A 117 4.29 0.95 6.56
N VAL A 118 5.10 0.11 5.93
CA VAL A 118 4.60 -0.95 5.06
C VAL A 118 4.40 -2.18 5.94
N ALA A 119 3.14 -2.56 6.13
CA ALA A 119 2.73 -3.73 6.89
C ALA A 119 2.31 -4.84 5.92
N LYS A 120 2.94 -6.01 6.03
CA LYS A 120 2.57 -7.20 5.27
C LYS A 120 2.21 -8.32 6.22
N MET A 121 1.04 -8.91 6.03
CA MET A 121 0.56 -10.01 6.84
C MET A 121 0.75 -11.31 6.08
N PHE A 122 1.32 -12.28 6.79
CA PHE A 122 1.69 -13.57 6.24
C PHE A 122 0.99 -14.67 7.01
N SER A 123 0.56 -15.68 6.27
CA SER A 123 0.21 -16.99 6.81
C SER A 123 1.25 -18.01 6.37
N VAL A 124 1.59 -18.93 7.28
CA VAL A 124 2.43 -20.10 6.99
C VAL A 124 1.75 -21.32 7.56
N ASP A 125 1.34 -22.24 6.69
CA ASP A 125 0.89 -23.56 7.11
C ASP A 125 2.09 -24.37 7.64
N ARG A 126 2.04 -24.71 8.93
CA ARG A 126 2.91 -25.72 9.53
C ARG A 126 2.07 -26.95 9.83
N ARG A 127 2.22 -27.97 8.97
CA ARG A 127 1.60 -29.31 9.08
C ARG A 127 1.46 -29.88 10.50
N GLU A 128 2.43 -29.62 11.39
CA GLU A 128 2.46 -30.16 12.76
C GLU A 128 2.05 -29.16 13.86
N ARG A 129 1.98 -27.85 13.55
CA ARG A 129 1.77 -26.77 14.54
C ARG A 129 0.60 -25.84 14.21
N GLY A 130 -0.14 -26.12 13.14
CA GLY A 130 -1.18 -25.25 12.62
C GLY A 130 -0.64 -24.06 11.84
N GLU A 131 -1.55 -23.18 11.45
CA GLU A 131 -1.24 -21.95 10.73
C GLU A 131 -0.53 -20.95 11.66
N ILE A 132 0.59 -20.38 11.20
CA ILE A 132 1.27 -19.30 11.90
C ILE A 132 1.08 -18.01 11.12
N ASN A 133 0.42 -17.06 11.76
CA ASN A 133 0.25 -15.72 11.25
C ASN A 133 1.35 -14.80 11.80
N PHE A 134 1.92 -13.95 10.96
CA PHE A 134 2.80 -12.88 11.42
C PHE A 134 2.72 -11.66 10.50
N ALA A 135 3.03 -10.48 11.03
CA ALA A 135 3.22 -9.27 10.25
C ALA A 135 4.71 -8.94 10.11
N MET A 136 5.10 -8.48 8.93
CA MET A 136 6.35 -7.75 8.72
C MET A 136 6.04 -6.27 8.62
N LEU A 137 6.58 -5.51 9.56
CA LEU A 137 6.46 -4.07 9.62
C LEU A 137 7.78 -3.46 9.15
N THR A 138 7.75 -2.74 8.03
CA THR A 138 8.92 -2.05 7.49
C THR A 138 8.70 -0.55 7.58
N GLY A 139 9.53 0.11 8.38
CA GLY A 139 9.58 1.57 8.41
C GLY A 139 10.13 2.11 7.10
N VAL A 140 9.51 3.17 6.59
CA VAL A 140 9.88 3.85 5.36
C VAL A 140 9.85 5.34 5.60
N GLU A 141 10.80 6.06 5.05
CA GLU A 141 10.78 7.52 5.04
C GLU A 141 10.95 8.00 3.61
N VAL A 142 10.03 8.87 3.19
CA VAL A 142 10.07 9.49 1.89
C VAL A 142 10.63 10.89 2.10
N VAL A 143 11.69 11.19 1.37
CA VAL A 143 12.36 12.48 1.50
C VAL A 143 12.57 13.10 0.13
N ARG A 144 12.51 14.43 0.09
CA ARG A 144 12.71 15.20 -1.13
C ARG A 144 14.19 15.52 -1.27
N GLY A 145 14.81 15.06 -2.36
CA GLY A 145 16.18 15.36 -2.71
C GLY A 145 16.34 16.71 -3.41
N ARG A 146 17.59 17.05 -3.76
CA ARG A 146 17.88 18.19 -4.63
C ARG A 146 17.16 18.03 -5.98
N GLY A 147 16.57 19.13 -6.47
CA GLY A 147 15.78 19.12 -7.71
C GLY A 147 14.35 18.56 -7.56
N GLY A 148 13.86 18.36 -6.32
CA GLY A 148 12.48 17.94 -6.07
C GLY A 148 12.21 16.45 -6.28
N LYS A 149 13.22 15.66 -6.65
CA LYS A 149 13.11 14.21 -6.82
C LYS A 149 12.87 13.52 -5.48
N LEU A 150 11.85 12.67 -5.40
CA LEU A 150 11.59 11.86 -4.22
C LEU A 150 12.59 10.70 -4.14
N ARG A 151 13.05 10.40 -2.92
CA ARG A 151 13.81 9.20 -2.60
C ARG A 151 13.19 8.50 -1.41
N VAL A 152 13.29 7.18 -1.40
CA VAL A 152 12.78 6.33 -0.32
C VAL A 152 13.96 5.82 0.49
N VAL A 153 13.90 6.03 1.80
CA VAL A 153 14.81 5.44 2.77
C VAL A 153 14.06 4.30 3.45
N LYS A 154 14.52 3.07 3.21
CA LYS A 154 14.01 1.89 3.90
C LYS A 154 14.70 1.79 5.26
N HIS A 155 13.91 1.78 6.32
CA HIS A 155 14.38 1.59 7.69
C HIS A 155 14.30 0.10 8.08
N LYS A 156 14.56 -0.21 9.35
CA LYS A 156 14.51 -1.58 9.89
C LYS A 156 13.13 -2.23 9.66
N SER A 157 13.14 -3.47 9.18
CA SER A 157 11.97 -4.34 9.18
C SER A 157 11.92 -5.16 10.48
N ARG A 158 10.73 -5.29 11.09
CA ARG A 158 10.50 -6.15 12.26
C ARG A 158 9.38 -7.14 11.97
N ARG A 159 9.60 -8.38 12.39
CA ARG A 159 8.57 -9.43 12.42
C ARG A 159 7.77 -9.32 13.72
N TYR A 160 6.47 -9.45 13.61
CA TYR A 160 5.53 -9.48 14.71
C TYR A 160 4.67 -10.72 14.61
N ASN A 161 4.73 -11.63 15.59
CA ASN A 161 3.94 -12.85 15.55
C ASN A 161 2.55 -12.60 16.13
N PHE A 162 1.55 -13.18 15.49
CA PHE A 162 0.22 -13.30 16.06
C PHE A 162 0.11 -14.68 16.72
N GLY A 163 -0.54 -14.75 17.88
CA GLY A 163 -1.03 -16.00 18.44
C GLY A 163 -2.16 -16.59 17.59
N GLN A 164 -2.68 -17.75 18.00
CA GLN A 164 -3.74 -18.45 17.25
C GLN A 164 -5.02 -17.60 17.09
N ASP A 165 -5.28 -16.67 18.01
CA ASP A 165 -6.49 -15.82 18.02
C ASP A 165 -6.28 -14.43 17.41
N TYR A 166 -5.22 -14.22 16.60
CA TYR A 166 -4.77 -12.90 16.13
C TYR A 166 -4.36 -11.95 17.27
N THR A 167 -4.21 -12.47 18.48
CA THR A 167 -3.72 -11.72 19.63
C THR A 167 -2.22 -11.52 19.53
N PRO A 168 -1.71 -10.33 19.85
CA PRO A 168 -0.30 -10.08 20.16
C PRO A 168 0.35 -11.13 21.07
N ASP A 169 1.26 -11.95 20.55
CA ASP A 169 2.12 -12.78 21.40
C ASP A 169 3.36 -11.96 21.78
N TYR A 170 3.29 -11.26 22.91
CA TYR A 170 4.45 -10.60 23.50
C TYR A 170 5.30 -11.66 24.20
N LEU A 171 6.34 -12.15 23.54
CA LEU A 171 7.47 -12.77 24.24
C LEU A 171 8.38 -11.65 24.75
N LEU A 172 8.37 -11.44 26.08
CA LEU A 172 9.35 -10.65 26.83
C LEU A 172 10.76 -11.25 26.70
#